data_AF-A0A8R1ICD2-F1
#
_entry.id   AF-A0A8R1ICD2-F1
#
_cell.length_a   1.000
_cell.length_b   1.000
_cell.length_c   1.000
_cell.angle_alpha   90.00
_cell.angle_beta   90.00
_cell.angle_gamma   90.00
#
_symmetry.space_group_name_H-M   'P 1'
#
loop_
_entity.id
_entity.type
_entity.pdbx_description
1 polymer ?
#
loop_
_entity_poly.entity_id
_entity_poly.type
_entity_poly.pdbx_seq_one_letter_code
_entity_poly.pdbx_strand_id
1 'polypeptide(L)'
;EALGSGEPDEDHRWPPGRRAKGRIVKNRPTWFPEKDYGLSMVQVKEEKGETWFKIKHNNYYEQRERMYWLSETHMNPVLIHEILGEVPYQLNCLLTMAHMSRMNEEFNTGAEWI
;
A
#
# COMPACT_ATOMS: atom_id res chain seq x y z
N GLU A 1 -15.04 30.28 -34.95
CA GLU A 1 -13.74 29.90 -35.51
C GLU A 1 -13.17 28.74 -34.71
N ALA A 2 -12.61 27.78 -35.45
CA ALA A 2 -11.84 26.62 -35.02
C ALA A 2 -10.48 27.08 -34.41
N LEU A 3 -9.59 26.32 -33.76
CA LEU A 3 -9.33 24.89 -33.59
C LEU A 3 -8.27 24.77 -32.48
N GLY A 4 -8.17 23.62 -31.83
CA GLY A 4 -7.09 23.29 -30.90
C GLY A 4 -7.29 21.91 -30.30
N SER A 5 -7.47 20.91 -31.17
CA SER A 5 -7.58 19.49 -30.84
C SER A 5 -6.32 19.02 -30.12
N GLY A 6 -6.44 18.64 -28.85
CA GLY A 6 -5.40 17.88 -28.16
C GLY A 6 -5.35 16.48 -28.77
N GLU A 7 -4.37 16.26 -29.64
CA GLU A 7 -4.04 14.93 -30.14
C GLU A 7 -3.76 13.99 -28.95
N PRO A 8 -4.29 12.76 -28.93
CA PRO A 8 -3.91 11.79 -27.93
C PRO A 8 -2.45 11.39 -28.19
N ASP A 9 -1.59 11.74 -27.25
CA ASP A 9 -0.17 11.39 -27.11
C ASP A 9 0.15 9.99 -27.70
N GLU A 10 0.63 9.96 -28.96
CA GLU A 10 0.85 8.73 -29.72
C GLU A 10 2.03 7.90 -29.18
N ASP A 11 2.90 8.49 -28.37
CA ASP A 11 4.14 7.89 -27.90
C ASP A 11 3.94 6.71 -26.92
N HIS A 12 2.74 6.55 -26.37
CA HIS A 12 2.41 5.47 -25.42
C HIS A 12 1.52 4.37 -26.03
N ARG A 13 1.28 4.39 -27.34
CA ARG A 13 0.43 3.40 -28.00
C ARG A 13 1.21 2.13 -28.32
N TRP A 14 0.76 1.00 -27.76
CA TRP A 14 1.33 -0.31 -28.11
C TRP A 14 1.33 -0.52 -29.63
N PRO A 15 2.43 -1.00 -30.23
CA PRO A 15 2.50 -1.18 -31.67
C PRO A 15 1.41 -2.14 -32.15
N PRO A 16 0.73 -1.82 -33.27
CA PRO A 16 -0.36 -2.65 -33.79
C PRO A 16 0.16 -4.06 -34.07
N GLY A 17 -0.47 -5.07 -33.44
CA GLY A 17 -0.14 -6.49 -33.61
C GLY A 17 0.72 -7.11 -32.50
N ARG A 18 1.30 -6.34 -31.57
CA ARG A 18 1.93 -6.89 -30.36
C ARG A 18 1.01 -6.72 -29.16
N ARG A 19 0.19 -7.75 -28.89
CA ARG A 19 -0.45 -7.87 -27.57
C ARG A 19 0.66 -8.11 -26.55
N ALA A 20 0.68 -7.31 -25.47
CA ALA A 20 1.58 -7.55 -24.35
C ALA A 20 1.45 -9.03 -23.92
N LYS A 21 2.55 -9.79 -24.04
CA LYS A 21 2.64 -11.18 -23.54
C LYS A 21 2.76 -11.11 -22.01
N GLY A 22 1.63 -10.86 -21.36
CA GLY A 22 1.53 -10.77 -19.92
C GLY A 22 0.06 -10.72 -19.54
N ARG A 23 -0.33 -11.48 -18.53
CA ARG A 23 -1.67 -11.37 -17.96
C ARG A 23 -1.68 -10.13 -17.08
N ILE A 24 -2.00 -8.97 -17.67
CA ILE A 24 -2.33 -7.79 -16.88
C ILE A 24 -3.56 -8.18 -16.07
N VAL A 25 -3.37 -8.38 -14.77
CA VAL A 25 -4.46 -8.73 -13.86
C VAL A 25 -5.30 -7.47 -13.73
N LYS A 26 -6.49 -7.50 -14.35
CA LYS A 26 -7.47 -6.43 -14.17
C LYS A 26 -7.89 -6.39 -12.70
N ASN A 27 -8.06 -5.18 -12.17
CA ASN A 27 -8.52 -4.96 -10.82
C ASN A 27 -9.83 -5.74 -10.60
N ARG A 28 -9.89 -6.53 -9.52
CA ARG A 28 -11.10 -7.30 -9.17
C ARG A 28 -11.95 -6.46 -8.22
N PRO A 29 -13.29 -6.55 -8.27
CA PRO A 29 -14.17 -5.81 -7.35
C PRO A 29 -13.92 -6.11 -5.87
N THR A 30 -13.35 -7.27 -5.57
CA THR A 30 -13.02 -7.71 -4.20
C THR A 30 -11.65 -7.23 -3.73
N TRP A 31 -10.88 -6.55 -4.57
CA TRP A 31 -9.62 -5.96 -4.15
C TRP A 31 -9.90 -4.68 -3.39
N PHE A 32 -9.05 -4.43 -2.39
CA PHE A 32 -9.15 -3.21 -1.63
C PHE A 32 -8.98 -2.00 -2.54
N PRO A 33 -9.72 -0.91 -2.28
CA PRO A 33 -9.65 0.29 -3.11
C PRO A 33 -8.21 0.80 -3.15
N GLU A 34 -7.77 1.22 -4.33
CA GLU A 34 -6.51 1.93 -4.47
C GLU A 34 -6.60 3.23 -3.67
N LYS A 35 -5.80 3.33 -2.62
CA LYS A 35 -5.55 4.60 -1.92
C LYS A 35 -4.08 4.92 -2.02
N ASP A 36 -3.74 6.19 -1.98
CA ASP A 36 -2.35 6.62 -1.86
C ASP A 36 -1.83 6.20 -0.48
N TYR A 37 -0.88 5.28 -0.49
CA TYR A 37 -0.13 4.82 0.68
C TYR A 37 1.37 5.04 0.42
N GLY A 38 2.14 5.35 1.46
CA GLY A 38 3.60 5.47 1.36
C GLY A 38 4.11 6.89 1.12
N LEU A 39 5.09 7.05 0.22
CA LEU A 39 5.86 8.28 0.03
C LEU A 39 5.42 8.98 -1.26
N SER A 40 5.13 10.28 -1.16
CA SER A 40 4.82 11.15 -2.29
C SER A 40 5.95 12.17 -2.50
N MET A 41 6.24 12.52 -3.75
CA MET A 41 7.21 13.55 -4.07
C MET A 41 6.49 14.87 -4.29
N VAL A 42 6.88 15.92 -3.57
CA VAL A 42 6.25 17.24 -3.62
C VAL A 42 7.29 18.28 -4.00
N GLN A 43 7.05 19.05 -5.06
CA GLN A 43 7.90 20.18 -5.44
C GLN A 43 7.84 21.27 -4.36
N VAL A 44 9.00 21.72 -3.90
CA VAL A 44 9.13 22.74 -2.83
C VAL A 44 9.49 24.08 -3.41
N LYS A 45 10.39 24.09 -4.39
CA LYS A 45 10.97 25.31 -4.92
C LYS A 45 11.44 25.10 -6.35
N GLU A 46 11.39 26.15 -7.13
CA GLU A 46 12.05 26.22 -8.43
C GLU A 46 12.88 27.50 -8.45
N GLU A 47 14.19 27.37 -8.62
CA GLU A 47 15.10 28.51 -8.68
C GLU A 47 16.15 28.27 -9.77
N LYS A 48 16.33 29.26 -10.65
CA LYS A 48 17.37 29.27 -11.70
C LYS A 48 17.35 28.02 -12.61
N GLY A 49 16.17 27.44 -12.85
CA GLY A 49 16.01 26.24 -13.67
C GLY A 49 16.25 24.92 -12.93
N GLU A 50 16.47 24.96 -11.61
CA GLU A 50 16.56 23.77 -10.77
C GLU A 50 15.28 23.60 -9.95
N THR A 51 14.71 22.39 -10.00
CA THR A 51 13.49 22.02 -9.29
C THR A 51 13.83 21.18 -8.07
N TRP A 52 13.45 21.68 -6.89
CA TRP A 52 13.68 21.03 -5.61
C TRP A 52 12.45 20.25 -5.19
N PHE A 53 12.64 19.00 -4.81
CA PHE A 53 11.58 18.11 -4.34
C PHE A 53 11.80 17.70 -2.88
N LYS A 54 10.72 17.56 -2.13
CA LYS A 54 10.71 16.89 -0.83
C LYS A 54 9.90 15.60 -0.93
N ILE A 55 10.35 14.61 -0.18
CA ILE A 55 9.57 13.41 0.04
C ILE A 55 8.62 13.70 1.20
N LYS A 56 7.32 13.47 0.99
CA LYS A 56 6.27 13.59 2.00
C LYS A 56 5.63 12.23 2.22
N HIS A 57 5.71 11.74 3.45
CA HIS A 57 4.99 10.55 3.85
C HIS A 57 3.48 10.81 3.89
N ASN A 58 2.70 9.81 3.50
CA ASN A 58 1.26 9.88 3.57
C ASN A 58 0.83 9.94 5.04
N ASN A 59 0.14 11.01 5.43
CA ASN A 59 -0.27 11.25 6.82
C ASN A 59 -1.18 10.13 7.36
N TYR A 60 -2.05 9.58 6.52
CA TYR A 60 -2.96 8.51 6.93
C TYR A 60 -2.20 7.22 7.21
N TYR A 61 -1.28 6.82 6.32
CA TYR A 61 -0.43 5.66 6.54
C TYR A 61 0.49 5.83 7.76
N GLU A 62 1.04 7.04 7.97
CA GLU A 62 1.87 7.37 9.15
C GLU A 62 1.12 7.15 10.48
N GLN A 63 -0.13 7.58 10.55
CA GLN A 63 -0.93 7.43 11.76
C GLN A 63 -1.18 5.95 12.08
N ARG A 64 -1.44 5.13 11.06
CA ARG A 64 -1.65 3.69 11.23
C ARG A 64 -0.36 2.97 11.61
N GLU A 65 0.79 3.40 11.09
CA GLU A 65 2.09 2.88 11.51
C GLU A 65 2.40 3.20 12.98
N ARG A 66 2.09 4.42 13.45
CA ARG A 66 2.21 4.76 14.88
C ARG A 66 1.28 3.95 15.76
N MET A 67 0.04 3.71 15.33
CA MET A 67 -0.89 2.84 16.04
C MET A 67 -0.36 1.40 16.11
N TYR A 68 0.26 0.92 15.02
CA TYR A 68 0.91 -0.39 15.02
C TYR A 68 2.00 -0.47 16.10
N TRP A 69 2.89 0.52 16.21
CA TRP A 69 3.94 0.52 17.25
C TRP A 69 3.38 0.45 18.67
N LEU A 70 2.27 1.14 18.93
CA LEU A 70 1.56 1.04 20.21
C LEU A 70 0.99 -0.37 20.43
N SER A 71 0.43 -1.00 19.39
CA SER A 71 -0.14 -2.34 19.47
C SER A 71 0.91 -3.44 19.63
N GLU A 72 2.09 -3.28 19.03
CA GLU A 72 3.20 -4.25 19.04
C GLU A 72 3.72 -4.47 20.47
N THR A 73 3.82 -3.38 21.25
CA THR A 73 4.27 -3.43 22.65
C THR A 73 3.37 -4.32 23.52
N HIS A 74 2.08 -4.38 23.21
CA HIS A 74 1.08 -5.13 23.97
C HIS A 74 0.61 -6.40 23.27
N MET A 75 1.15 -6.72 22.07
CA MET A 75 0.63 -7.75 21.18
C MET A 75 -0.90 -7.78 21.12
N ASN A 76 -1.53 -6.61 20.93
CA ASN A 76 -2.99 -6.51 20.95
C ASN A 76 -3.58 -6.90 19.58
N PRO A 77 -4.25 -8.06 19.45
CA PRO A 77 -4.74 -8.54 18.15
C PRO A 77 -5.88 -7.67 17.61
N VAL A 78 -6.68 -7.04 18.49
CA VAL A 78 -7.84 -6.23 18.09
C VAL A 78 -7.40 -5.02 17.28
N LEU A 79 -6.37 -4.31 17.77
CA LEU A 79 -5.82 -3.14 17.08
C LEU A 79 -5.16 -3.52 15.74
N ILE A 80 -4.48 -4.67 15.71
CA ILE A 80 -3.85 -5.16 14.47
C ILE A 80 -4.92 -5.51 13.42
N HIS A 81 -6.02 -6.15 13.83
CA HIS A 81 -7.15 -6.42 12.94
C HIS A 81 -7.83 -5.14 12.43
N GLU A 82 -7.99 -4.14 13.30
CA GLU A 82 -8.54 -2.83 12.91
C GLU A 82 -7.66 -2.16 11.85
N ILE A 83 -6.33 -2.13 12.07
CA ILE A 83 -5.38 -1.57 11.11
C ILE A 83 -5.44 -2.30 9.76
N LEU A 84 -5.52 -3.63 9.76
CA LEU A 84 -5.60 -4.41 8.51
C LEU A 84 -6.94 -4.29 7.77
N GLY A 85 -8.03 -3.99 8.48
CA GLY A 85 -9.30 -3.65 7.84
C GLY A 85 -9.20 -2.40 6.97
N GLU A 86 -8.31 -1.48 7.34
CA GLU A 86 -8.10 -0.20 6.66
C GLU A 86 -6.90 -0.19 5.70
N VAL A 87 -5.84 -0.90 6.05
CA VAL A 87 -4.57 -1.00 5.33
C VAL A 87 -4.17 -2.48 5.24
N PRO A 88 -4.81 -3.24 4.35
CA PRO A 88 -4.72 -4.70 4.27
C PRO A 88 -3.32 -5.20 3.90
N TYR A 89 -2.50 -4.35 3.29
CA TYR A 89 -1.17 -4.68 2.80
C TYR A 89 -0.06 -4.14 3.71
N GLN A 90 -0.40 -3.69 4.93
CA GLN A 90 0.60 -3.24 5.90
C GLN A 90 1.41 -4.44 6.40
N LEU A 91 2.65 -4.53 5.93
CA LEU A 91 3.52 -5.69 6.15
C LEU A 91 3.72 -6.03 7.64
N ASN A 92 3.99 -5.04 8.47
CA ASN A 92 4.28 -5.28 9.89
C ASN A 92 3.09 -5.91 10.62
N CYS A 93 1.86 -5.47 10.32
CA CYS A 93 0.65 -6.07 10.88
C CYS A 93 0.48 -7.54 10.46
N LEU A 94 0.74 -7.85 9.19
CA LEU A 94 0.68 -9.22 8.68
C LEU A 94 1.71 -10.14 9.36
N LEU A 95 2.94 -9.66 9.53
CA LEU A 95 4.00 -10.41 10.19
C LEU A 95 3.66 -10.68 11.67
N THR A 96 3.13 -9.68 12.36
CA THR A 96 2.75 -9.83 13.78
C THR A 96 1.55 -10.75 13.95
N MET A 97 0.53 -10.68 13.09
CA MET A 97 -0.56 -11.67 13.13
C MET A 97 -0.09 -13.10 12.85
N ALA A 98 0.82 -13.28 11.88
CA ALA A 98 1.39 -14.60 11.60
C ALA A 98 2.15 -15.14 12.81
N HIS A 99 2.92 -14.27 13.49
CA HIS A 99 3.61 -14.61 14.72
C HIS A 99 2.65 -15.02 15.85
N MET A 100 1.59 -14.24 16.07
CA MET A 100 0.57 -14.52 17.09
C MET A 100 -0.20 -15.82 16.80
N SER A 101 -0.50 -16.09 15.52
CA SER A 101 -1.18 -17.32 15.10
C SER A 101 -0.33 -18.55 15.42
N ARG A 102 0.97 -18.49 15.11
CA ARG A 102 1.92 -19.54 15.45
C ARG A 102 2.00 -19.79 16.96
N MET A 103 2.08 -18.72 17.77
CA MET A 103 2.08 -18.86 19.24
C MET A 103 0.81 -19.55 19.74
N ASN A 104 -0.37 -19.17 19.22
CA ASN A 104 -1.63 -19.81 19.61
C ASN A 104 -1.69 -21.29 19.24
N GLU A 105 -1.18 -21.68 18.06
CA GLU A 105 -1.07 -23.08 17.66
C GLU A 105 -0.17 -23.88 18.62
N GLU A 106 0.96 -23.31 19.03
CA GLU A 106 1.86 -23.92 20.01
C GLU A 106 1.18 -24.11 21.39
N PHE A 107 0.42 -23.11 21.86
CA PHE A 107 -0.33 -23.21 23.12
C PHE A 107 -1.44 -24.27 23.06
N ASN A 108 -2.22 -24.29 21.97
CA ASN A 108 -3.28 -25.27 21.78
C ASN A 108 -2.71 -26.69 21.72
N THR A 109 -1.62 -26.87 20.98
CA THR A 109 -0.90 -28.15 20.92
C THR A 109 -0.43 -28.55 22.31
N GLY A 110 0.25 -27.66 23.04
CA GLY A 110 0.71 -27.89 24.42
C GLY A 110 -0.41 -28.30 25.39
N ALA A 111 -1.59 -27.71 25.25
CA ALA A 111 -2.76 -28.04 26.07
C ALA A 111 -3.32 -29.44 25.77
N GLU A 112 -3.16 -29.96 24.55
CA GLU A 112 -3.55 -31.34 24.21
C GLU A 112 -2.62 -32.40 24.82
N TRP A 113 -1.39 -32.03 25.21
CA TRP A 113 -0.43 -32.94 25.82
C TRP A 113 -0.56 -33.08 27.35
N ILE A 114 -1.43 -32.29 27.99
CA ILE A 114 -1.67 -32.28 29.46
C ILE A 114 -3.02 -32.91 29.75
#